data_AF-A0A800FB48-F1
#
_entry.id   AF-A0A800FB48-F1
#
_cell.length_a   1.000
_cell.length_b   1.000
_cell.length_c   1.000
_cell.angle_alpha   90.00
_cell.angle_beta   90.00
_cell.angle_gamma   90.00
#
_symmetry.space_group_name_H-M   'P 1'
#
loop_
_entity.id
_entity.type
_entity.pdbx_description
1 polymer ?
#
loop_
_entity_poly.entity_id
_entity_poly.type
_entity_poly.pdbx_seq_one_letter_code
_entity_poly.pdbx_strand_id
1 'polypeptide(L)'
;MPRRDVYLEVGLAIALTLTVAEPLSAQREQGWAVRESLENPDVPLYNSAKQKLLDGGQLFTYTIATPDPELYCEVAPHYDYIFLEMQHSTLSWADVEEMIAACPRVGIPMVRLPDVLEGSIQKATDIGALGVIGPTINTVEQAMALASFARFPPEGVRSAGRNQAGRIWGVEGVSYRRTINDNMLVVAQIETPVAVESAYRIARVPGIDVLWASNGDLQNFSGLSTDSPEWHAMFDKVKDAALRAGKFVGSTNANYARTGANGRPDAADWRFFYGGPSLDGYQPRRR
;
A
#
# COMPACT_ATOMS: atom_id res chain seq x y z
N MET A 1 47.53 -40.30 -35.89
CA MET A 1 47.51 -40.60 -34.43
C MET A 1 48.04 -39.37 -33.69
N PRO A 2 47.36 -38.93 -32.63
CA PRO A 2 47.00 -37.52 -32.47
C PRO A 2 48.00 -36.70 -31.64
N ARG A 3 48.13 -35.42 -32.00
CA ARG A 3 48.72 -34.38 -31.17
C ARG A 3 47.75 -34.07 -30.02
N ARG A 4 48.29 -33.99 -28.81
CA ARG A 4 47.55 -33.71 -27.58
C ARG A 4 47.10 -32.25 -27.59
N ASP A 5 45.80 -32.02 -27.56
CA ASP A 5 45.20 -30.74 -27.22
C ASP A 5 45.42 -30.48 -25.72
N VAL A 6 46.09 -29.38 -25.40
CA VAL A 6 46.22 -28.87 -24.04
C VAL A 6 45.12 -27.83 -23.86
N TYR A 7 44.03 -28.21 -23.18
CA TYR A 7 43.00 -27.27 -22.76
C TYR A 7 43.51 -26.48 -21.55
N LEU A 8 43.55 -25.17 -21.68
CA LEU A 8 43.81 -24.23 -20.58
C LEU A 8 42.48 -24.05 -19.82
N GLU A 9 42.31 -24.70 -18.66
CA GLU A 9 41.20 -24.40 -17.76
C GLU A 9 41.45 -23.05 -17.08
N VAL A 10 40.66 -22.04 -17.43
CA VAL A 10 40.60 -20.77 -16.71
C VAL A 10 39.62 -20.94 -15.55
N GLY A 11 40.13 -21.33 -14.38
CA GLY A 11 39.37 -21.36 -13.14
C GLY A 11 39.05 -19.94 -12.66
N LEU A 12 37.83 -19.47 -12.89
CA LEU A 12 37.32 -18.23 -12.34
C LEU A 12 36.92 -18.47 -10.87
N ALA A 13 37.83 -18.16 -9.94
CA ALA A 13 37.53 -18.17 -8.52
C ALA A 13 36.62 -16.97 -8.19
N ILE A 14 35.32 -17.23 -8.05
CA ILE A 14 34.37 -16.25 -7.50
C ILE A 14 34.63 -16.17 -5.99
N ALA A 15 35.31 -15.12 -5.55
CA ALA A 15 35.44 -14.79 -4.14
C ALA A 15 34.05 -14.38 -3.61
N LEU A 16 33.33 -15.34 -3.01
CA LEU A 16 32.12 -15.08 -2.25
C LEU A 16 32.54 -14.34 -0.97
N THR A 17 32.54 -13.01 -1.03
CA THR A 17 32.66 -12.19 0.17
C THR A 17 31.36 -12.39 0.96
N LEU A 18 31.43 -13.21 2.01
CA LEU A 18 30.43 -13.19 3.06
C LEU A 18 30.44 -11.78 3.66
N THR A 19 29.49 -10.96 3.24
CA THR A 19 29.13 -9.77 4.00
C THR A 19 28.62 -10.25 5.34
N VAL A 20 29.42 -9.99 6.38
CA VAL A 20 28.96 -10.09 7.77
C VAL A 20 27.73 -9.21 7.86
N ALA A 21 26.57 -9.80 8.17
CA ALA A 21 25.35 -9.06 8.40
C ALA A 21 25.67 -7.96 9.42
N GLU A 22 25.44 -6.70 9.05
CA GLU A 22 25.60 -5.61 10.00
C GLU A 22 24.77 -5.94 11.26
N PRO A 23 25.31 -5.68 12.45
CA PRO A 23 24.53 -5.81 13.67
C PRO A 23 23.27 -4.94 13.49
N LEU A 24 22.10 -5.45 13.90
CA LEU A 24 20.81 -4.73 13.91
C LEU A 24 20.99 -3.35 14.57
N SER A 25 21.43 -2.37 13.79
CA SER A 25 21.75 -1.03 14.22
C SER A 25 20.43 -0.36 14.56
N ALA A 26 20.32 0.21 15.76
CA ALA A 26 19.27 1.11 16.27
C ALA A 26 17.91 0.98 15.55
N GLN A 27 16.91 0.39 16.22
CA GLN A 27 15.54 0.20 15.71
C GLN A 27 15.13 1.32 14.74
N ARG A 28 15.23 1.05 13.44
CA ARG A 28 14.90 2.02 12.41
C ARG A 28 13.40 2.31 12.51
N GLU A 29 13.01 3.57 12.31
CA GLU A 29 11.61 3.95 12.34
C GLU A 29 10.79 3.14 11.32
N GLN A 30 9.54 2.81 11.68
CA GLN A 30 8.62 2.16 10.75
C GLN A 30 8.49 2.98 9.46
N GLY A 31 8.55 2.31 8.30
CA GLY A 31 8.50 2.97 7.01
C GLY A 31 9.85 3.47 6.48
N TRP A 32 10.97 3.16 7.14
CA TRP A 32 12.30 3.59 6.68
C TRP A 32 12.57 3.19 5.21
N ALA A 33 12.13 2.01 4.77
CA ALA A 33 12.37 1.54 3.41
C ALA A 33 11.47 2.25 2.39
N VAL A 34 10.32 2.76 2.85
CA VAL A 34 9.45 3.61 2.04
C VAL A 34 10.09 4.98 1.87
N ARG A 35 10.60 5.57 2.95
CA ARG A 35 11.30 6.86 2.92
C ARG A 35 12.54 6.83 2.02
N GLU A 36 13.35 5.78 2.11
CA GLU A 36 14.55 5.60 1.27
C GLU A 36 14.23 5.37 -0.22
N SER A 37 13.00 4.95 -0.55
CA SER A 37 12.59 4.75 -1.94
C SER A 37 12.12 6.03 -2.63
N LEU A 38 11.94 7.14 -1.90
CA LEU A 38 11.53 8.41 -2.49
C LEU A 38 12.66 8.97 -3.36
N GLU A 39 12.34 9.39 -4.59
CA GLU A 39 13.27 10.12 -5.46
C GLU A 39 13.58 11.51 -4.88
N ASN A 40 12.60 12.16 -4.23
CA ASN A 40 12.73 13.51 -3.68
C ASN A 40 12.27 13.57 -2.20
N PRO A 41 13.00 12.97 -1.25
CA PRO A 41 12.56 12.81 0.14
C PRO A 41 12.39 14.12 0.91
N ASP A 42 13.03 15.21 0.46
CA ASP A 42 12.96 16.54 1.10
C ASP A 42 11.77 17.39 0.60
N VAL A 43 11.05 16.92 -0.42
CA VAL A 43 9.89 17.61 -0.98
C VAL A 43 8.63 17.04 -0.34
N PRO A 44 7.78 17.87 0.32
CA PRO A 44 6.53 17.39 0.89
C PRO A 44 5.63 16.73 -0.16
N LEU A 45 5.08 15.57 0.18
CA LEU A 45 4.15 14.86 -0.69
C LEU A 45 2.78 15.56 -0.70
N TYR A 46 2.17 15.70 -1.87
CA TYR A 46 0.77 16.11 -1.98
C TYR A 46 -0.19 14.96 -1.69
N ASN A 47 0.29 13.71 -1.66
CA ASN A 47 -0.39 12.63 -0.97
C ASN A 47 -0.20 12.78 0.56
N SER A 48 -1.11 13.55 1.18
CA SER A 48 -1.10 13.84 2.61
C SER A 48 -1.20 12.59 3.49
N ALA A 49 -1.88 11.53 3.03
CA ALA A 49 -1.95 10.26 3.73
C ALA A 49 -0.58 9.57 3.80
N LYS A 50 0.14 9.49 2.67
CA LYS A 50 1.50 8.93 2.64
C LYS A 50 2.47 9.79 3.45
N GLN A 51 2.37 11.11 3.37
CA GLN A 51 3.15 12.04 4.19
C GLN A 51 2.93 11.77 5.68
N LYS A 52 1.67 11.67 6.11
CA LYS A 52 1.33 11.42 7.52
C LYS A 52 1.86 10.08 8.03
N LEU A 53 1.87 9.02 7.21
CA LEU A 53 2.52 7.74 7.58
C LEU A 53 4.02 7.91 7.83
N LEU A 54 4.71 8.61 6.91
CA LEU A 54 6.14 8.90 7.02
C LEU A 54 6.45 9.72 8.28
N ASP A 55 5.54 10.62 8.67
CA ASP A 55 5.66 11.46 9.87
C ASP A 55 5.23 10.73 11.16
N GLY A 56 4.92 9.44 11.09
CA GLY A 56 4.61 8.61 12.25
C GLY A 56 3.13 8.51 12.63
N GLY A 57 2.24 9.10 11.83
CA GLY A 57 0.81 9.14 12.10
C GLY A 57 0.05 7.88 11.71
N GLN A 58 -1.17 7.76 12.22
CA GLN A 58 -2.16 6.75 11.86
C GLN A 58 -3.17 7.31 10.84
N LEU A 59 -3.57 6.49 9.87
CA LEU A 59 -4.55 6.83 8.84
C LEU A 59 -5.90 6.16 9.08
N PHE A 60 -6.97 6.95 8.94
CA PHE A 60 -8.36 6.47 9.01
C PHE A 60 -9.11 6.84 7.73
N THR A 61 -10.14 6.05 7.41
CA THR A 61 -10.88 6.20 6.15
C THR A 61 -12.38 6.26 6.34
N TYR A 62 -13.02 6.84 5.34
CA TYR A 62 -14.43 6.61 5.03
C TYR A 62 -14.53 5.76 3.75
N THR A 63 -15.53 4.88 3.67
CA THR A 63 -15.70 3.97 2.52
C THR A 63 -16.88 4.43 1.68
N ILE A 64 -16.69 4.47 0.36
CA ILE A 64 -17.74 4.70 -0.63
C ILE A 64 -17.80 3.48 -1.55
N ALA A 65 -18.98 2.88 -1.65
CA ALA A 65 -19.25 1.67 -2.43
C ALA A 65 -20.42 1.85 -3.43
N THR A 66 -20.89 3.08 -3.60
CA THR A 66 -21.97 3.43 -4.53
C THR A 66 -21.63 4.74 -5.25
N PRO A 67 -22.12 4.97 -6.48
CA PRO A 67 -21.84 6.21 -7.22
C PRO A 67 -22.49 7.40 -6.51
N ASP A 68 -21.71 8.15 -5.72
CA ASP A 68 -22.22 9.28 -4.93
C ASP A 68 -21.16 10.40 -4.84
N PRO A 69 -21.04 11.25 -5.89
CA PRO A 69 -20.13 12.38 -5.89
C PRO A 69 -20.42 13.40 -4.78
N GLU A 70 -21.69 13.59 -4.40
CA GLU A 70 -22.06 14.49 -3.32
C GLU A 70 -21.54 13.99 -1.98
N LEU A 71 -21.68 12.69 -1.69
CA LEU A 71 -21.11 12.06 -0.51
C LEU A 71 -19.58 12.13 -0.51
N TYR A 72 -18.94 11.93 -1.67
CA TYR A 72 -17.48 12.08 -1.77
C TYR A 72 -17.05 13.50 -1.34
N CYS A 73 -17.69 14.54 -1.88
CA CYS A 73 -17.46 15.93 -1.49
C CYS A 73 -17.72 16.18 0.01
N GLU A 74 -18.77 15.58 0.55
CA GLU A 74 -19.18 15.72 1.95
C GLU A 74 -18.15 15.14 2.92
N VAL A 75 -17.64 13.93 2.65
CA VAL A 75 -16.83 13.17 3.63
C VAL A 75 -15.32 13.31 3.43
N ALA A 76 -14.83 13.51 2.19
CA ALA A 76 -13.39 13.52 1.89
C ALA A 76 -12.56 14.52 2.72
N PRO A 77 -13.02 15.74 3.03
CA PRO A 77 -12.26 16.67 3.87
C PRO A 77 -11.99 16.19 5.30
N HIS A 78 -12.77 15.22 5.79
CA HIS A 78 -12.80 14.79 7.19
C HIS A 78 -12.00 13.50 7.47
N TYR A 79 -11.42 12.88 6.44
CA TYR A 79 -10.69 11.62 6.55
C TYR A 79 -9.34 11.69 5.84
N ASP A 80 -8.38 10.87 6.28
CA ASP A 80 -7.04 10.84 5.68
C ASP A 80 -7.09 10.38 4.22
N TYR A 81 -7.94 9.38 3.97
CA TYR A 81 -8.16 8.85 2.64
C TYR A 81 -9.62 8.41 2.47
N ILE A 82 -10.06 8.36 1.22
CA ILE A 82 -11.35 7.79 0.84
C ILE A 82 -11.10 6.44 0.18
N PHE A 83 -11.72 5.42 0.77
CA PHE A 83 -11.68 4.05 0.27
C PHE A 83 -12.79 3.87 -0.75
N LEU A 84 -12.39 3.80 -2.02
CA LEU A 84 -13.27 3.55 -3.16
C LEU A 84 -13.30 2.04 -3.41
N GLU A 85 -14.39 1.41 -3.01
CA GLU A 85 -14.56 -0.05 -3.01
C GLU A 85 -14.89 -0.56 -4.41
N MET A 86 -13.96 -1.17 -5.14
CA MET A 86 -14.27 -1.78 -6.45
C MET A 86 -14.16 -3.32 -6.46
N GLN A 87 -13.82 -3.97 -5.34
CA GLN A 87 -13.76 -5.43 -5.28
C GLN A 87 -15.14 -6.05 -5.00
N HIS A 88 -15.90 -5.42 -4.10
CA HIS A 88 -17.19 -5.96 -3.62
C HIS A 88 -18.38 -5.02 -3.86
N SER A 89 -18.22 -4.00 -4.70
CA SER A 89 -19.31 -3.13 -5.10
C SER A 89 -19.59 -3.21 -6.60
N THR A 90 -20.57 -2.43 -7.05
CA THR A 90 -20.90 -2.26 -8.46
C THR A 90 -20.31 -0.98 -9.07
N LEU A 91 -19.39 -0.31 -8.39
CA LEU A 91 -18.71 0.88 -8.91
C LEU A 91 -18.00 0.56 -10.23
N SER A 92 -18.24 1.40 -11.24
CA SER A 92 -17.49 1.42 -12.47
C SER A 92 -16.32 2.40 -12.39
N TRP A 93 -15.40 2.31 -13.35
CA TRP A 93 -14.30 3.28 -13.46
C TRP A 93 -14.81 4.72 -13.68
N ALA A 94 -15.93 4.88 -14.39
CA ALA A 94 -16.54 6.19 -14.64
C ALA A 94 -17.12 6.80 -13.35
N ASP A 95 -17.76 5.98 -12.51
CA ASP A 95 -18.29 6.44 -11.21
C ASP A 95 -17.16 6.97 -10.31
N VAL A 96 -16.04 6.23 -10.27
CA VAL A 96 -14.87 6.64 -9.46
C VAL A 96 -14.21 7.89 -10.03
N GLU A 97 -14.08 7.98 -11.35
CA GLU A 97 -13.56 9.15 -12.04
C GLU A 97 -14.39 10.40 -11.71
N GLU A 98 -15.73 10.29 -11.79
CA GLU A 98 -16.66 11.38 -11.48
C GLU A 98 -16.55 11.84 -10.02
N MET A 99 -16.50 10.90 -9.06
CA MET A 99 -16.34 11.24 -7.64
C MET A 99 -15.03 11.99 -7.37
N ILE A 100 -13.90 11.52 -7.90
CA ILE A 100 -12.59 12.19 -7.74
C ILE A 100 -12.60 13.58 -8.41
N ALA A 101 -13.27 13.72 -9.55
CA ALA A 101 -13.37 14.99 -10.28
C ALA A 101 -14.24 16.02 -9.56
N ALA A 102 -15.26 15.57 -8.81
CA ALA A 102 -16.21 16.44 -8.13
C ALA A 102 -15.58 17.23 -6.97
N CYS A 103 -14.68 16.61 -6.20
CA CYS A 103 -13.94 17.27 -5.11
C CYS A 103 -12.44 16.95 -5.17
N PRO A 104 -11.68 17.54 -6.09
CA PRO A 104 -10.27 17.21 -6.24
C PRO A 104 -9.45 17.70 -5.04
N ARG A 105 -8.42 16.92 -4.67
CA ARG A 105 -7.40 17.26 -3.64
C ARG A 105 -7.91 17.40 -2.20
N VAL A 106 -9.04 16.81 -1.87
CA VAL A 106 -9.45 16.52 -0.49
C VAL A 106 -9.48 15.01 -0.31
N GLY A 107 -9.24 14.51 0.90
CA GLY A 107 -9.29 13.09 1.27
C GLY A 107 -8.67 12.15 0.23
N ILE A 108 -7.42 11.72 0.42
CA ILE A 108 -6.64 11.02 -0.61
C ILE A 108 -7.46 9.87 -1.25
N PRO A 109 -7.75 9.93 -2.57
CA PRO A 109 -8.53 8.88 -3.22
C PRO A 109 -7.68 7.61 -3.33
N MET A 110 -8.14 6.54 -2.67
CA MET A 110 -7.55 5.21 -2.76
C MET A 110 -8.56 4.22 -3.30
N VAL A 111 -8.17 3.47 -4.31
CA VAL A 111 -9.03 2.45 -4.94
C VAL A 111 -8.64 1.07 -4.43
N ARG A 112 -9.58 0.35 -3.79
CA ARG A 112 -9.45 -1.10 -3.68
C ARG A 112 -9.82 -1.70 -5.02
N LEU A 113 -8.83 -2.28 -5.67
CA LEU A 113 -8.93 -2.74 -7.03
C LEU A 113 -9.84 -3.99 -7.12
N PRO A 114 -10.53 -4.21 -8.25
CA PRO A 114 -11.25 -5.45 -8.49
C PRO A 114 -10.30 -6.65 -8.70
N ASP A 115 -9.11 -6.40 -9.24
CA ASP A 115 -8.07 -7.39 -9.51
C ASP A 115 -6.67 -6.73 -9.54
N VAL A 116 -5.61 -7.54 -9.63
CA VAL A 116 -4.22 -7.08 -9.70
C VAL A 116 -3.69 -7.22 -11.12
N LEU A 117 -4.38 -6.60 -12.07
CA LEU A 117 -4.00 -6.58 -13.49
C LEU A 117 -3.58 -5.18 -13.93
N GLU A 118 -2.70 -5.12 -14.93
CA GLU A 118 -2.19 -3.86 -15.49
C GLU A 118 -3.31 -2.87 -15.83
N GLY A 119 -4.35 -3.34 -16.51
CA GLY A 119 -5.46 -2.51 -16.94
C GLY A 119 -6.23 -1.87 -15.77
N SER A 120 -6.45 -2.58 -14.67
CA SER A 120 -7.16 -2.06 -13.50
C SER A 120 -6.31 -1.06 -12.72
N ILE A 121 -5.02 -1.38 -12.52
CA ILE A 121 -4.10 -0.52 -11.80
C ILE A 121 -3.87 0.79 -12.57
N GLN A 122 -3.59 0.70 -13.88
CA GLN A 122 -3.37 1.90 -14.68
C GLN A 122 -4.63 2.78 -14.77
N LYS A 123 -5.83 2.20 -14.94
CA LYS A 123 -7.09 2.96 -14.88
C LYS A 123 -7.25 3.71 -13.57
N ALA A 124 -7.08 3.04 -12.43
CA ALA A 124 -7.16 3.67 -11.12
C ALA A 124 -6.21 4.89 -11.02
N THR A 125 -4.96 4.71 -11.46
CA THR A 125 -3.99 5.80 -11.43
C THR A 125 -4.24 6.91 -12.46
N ASP A 126 -4.90 6.61 -13.59
CA ASP A 126 -5.21 7.59 -14.65
C ASP A 126 -6.43 8.45 -14.30
N ILE A 127 -7.40 7.89 -13.58
CA ILE A 127 -8.56 8.65 -13.06
C ILE A 127 -8.24 9.46 -11.80
N GLY A 128 -6.99 9.42 -11.33
CA GLY A 128 -6.49 10.32 -10.29
C GLY A 128 -6.38 9.73 -8.89
N ALA A 129 -6.52 8.41 -8.71
CA ALA A 129 -6.18 7.78 -7.43
C ALA A 129 -4.69 8.01 -7.10
N LEU A 130 -4.41 8.39 -5.86
CA LEU A 130 -3.04 8.48 -5.33
C LEU A 130 -2.65 7.28 -4.48
N GLY A 131 -3.56 6.32 -4.32
CA GLY A 131 -3.24 5.02 -3.76
C GLY A 131 -4.06 3.90 -4.36
N VAL A 132 -3.47 2.72 -4.34
CA VAL A 132 -4.12 1.48 -4.79
C VAL A 132 -3.95 0.40 -3.74
N ILE A 133 -5.03 -0.36 -3.52
CA ILE A 133 -5.07 -1.47 -2.59
C ILE A 133 -5.30 -2.72 -3.42
N GLY A 134 -4.27 -3.57 -3.50
CA GLY A 134 -4.34 -4.85 -4.20
C GLY A 134 -4.98 -5.90 -3.31
N PRO A 135 -6.13 -6.48 -3.69
CA PRO A 135 -6.76 -7.54 -2.93
C PRO A 135 -5.97 -8.84 -3.01
N THR A 136 -6.06 -9.66 -1.97
CA THR A 136 -5.61 -11.06 -1.93
C THR A 136 -4.20 -11.29 -2.51
N ILE A 137 -3.21 -10.51 -2.07
CA ILE A 137 -1.82 -10.63 -2.54
C ILE A 137 -1.17 -11.85 -1.89
N ASN A 138 -1.13 -12.97 -2.61
CA ASN A 138 -0.56 -14.24 -2.15
C ASN A 138 0.90 -14.41 -2.54
N THR A 139 1.35 -13.78 -3.64
CA THR A 139 2.69 -14.02 -4.20
C THR A 139 3.49 -12.75 -4.41
N VAL A 140 4.82 -12.92 -4.54
CA VAL A 140 5.76 -11.83 -4.85
C VAL A 140 5.46 -11.25 -6.22
N GLU A 141 5.07 -12.08 -7.18
CA GLU A 141 4.78 -11.66 -8.55
C GLU A 141 3.55 -10.75 -8.60
N GLN A 142 2.50 -11.04 -7.81
CA GLN A 142 1.34 -10.16 -7.66
C GLN A 142 1.73 -8.82 -7.02
N ALA A 143 2.57 -8.85 -5.98
CA ALA A 143 3.08 -7.63 -5.33
C ALA A 143 3.94 -6.78 -6.29
N MET A 144 4.79 -7.43 -7.10
CA MET A 144 5.59 -6.77 -8.13
C MET A 144 4.70 -6.13 -9.19
N ALA A 145 3.69 -6.84 -9.69
CA ALA A 145 2.71 -6.31 -10.63
C ALA A 145 1.98 -5.08 -10.06
N LEU A 146 1.49 -5.16 -8.82
CA LEU A 146 0.84 -4.06 -8.14
C LEU A 146 1.74 -2.82 -8.06
N ALA A 147 2.99 -2.99 -7.59
CA ALA A 147 3.94 -1.91 -7.44
C ALA A 147 4.39 -1.30 -8.78
N SER A 148 4.66 -2.15 -9.78
CA SER A 148 5.22 -1.73 -11.06
C SER A 148 4.20 -1.06 -11.97
N PHE A 149 2.94 -1.52 -11.96
CA PHE A 149 1.89 -0.91 -12.79
C PHE A 149 1.38 0.41 -12.22
N ALA A 150 1.64 0.69 -10.94
CA ALA A 150 1.30 1.97 -10.30
C ALA A 150 2.34 3.08 -10.55
N ARG A 151 3.56 2.75 -11.00
CA ARG A 151 4.69 3.69 -11.14
C ARG A 151 5.21 3.79 -12.56
N PHE A 152 5.56 5.00 -12.96
CA PHE A 152 6.21 5.25 -14.25
C PHE A 152 7.67 4.77 -14.25
N PRO A 153 8.26 4.52 -15.44
CA PRO A 153 9.70 4.26 -15.56
C PRO A 153 10.56 5.38 -14.96
N PRO A 154 11.72 5.05 -14.35
CA PRO A 154 12.34 3.71 -14.30
C PRO A 154 11.87 2.81 -13.15
N GLU A 155 11.13 3.32 -12.17
CA GLU A 155 10.69 2.56 -10.98
C GLU A 155 9.62 1.50 -11.28
N GLY A 156 8.88 1.67 -12.36
CA GLY A 156 7.84 0.75 -12.80
C GLY A 156 7.65 0.76 -14.31
N VAL A 157 6.50 0.25 -14.74
CA VAL A 157 6.17 0.06 -16.16
C VAL A 157 4.81 0.66 -16.52
N ARG A 158 4.26 1.56 -15.68
CA ARG A 158 3.02 2.29 -15.96
C ARG A 158 3.14 3.03 -17.30
N SER A 159 2.17 2.82 -18.18
CA SER A 159 2.06 3.56 -19.44
C SER A 159 1.48 4.97 -19.22
N ALA A 160 1.81 5.92 -20.11
CA ALA A 160 1.41 7.31 -19.98
C ALA A 160 0.03 7.58 -20.59
N GLY A 161 -1.02 7.44 -19.77
CA GLY A 161 -2.37 7.91 -20.09
C GLY A 161 -2.51 9.44 -20.02
N ARG A 162 -3.56 9.98 -20.65
CA ARG A 162 -3.88 11.43 -20.68
C ARG A 162 -5.22 11.76 -20.02
N ASN A 163 -5.68 10.92 -19.09
CA ASN A 163 -6.91 11.18 -18.35
C ASN A 163 -6.70 12.24 -17.24
N GLN A 164 -7.61 12.37 -16.28
CA GLN A 164 -7.67 13.52 -15.38
C GLN A 164 -6.56 13.61 -14.33
N ALA A 165 -5.83 12.53 -14.02
CA ALA A 165 -4.80 12.55 -12.98
C ALA A 165 -3.78 13.69 -13.16
N GLY A 166 -3.26 13.86 -14.38
CA GLY A 166 -2.30 14.93 -14.69
C GLY A 166 -2.87 16.34 -14.48
N ARG A 167 -4.16 16.54 -14.77
CA ARG A 167 -4.86 17.82 -14.55
C ARG A 167 -5.15 18.08 -13.07
N ILE A 168 -5.47 17.04 -12.31
CA ILE A 168 -5.77 17.16 -10.88
C ILE A 168 -4.49 17.44 -10.11
N TRP A 169 -3.42 16.70 -10.37
CA TRP A 169 -2.20 16.72 -9.54
C TRP A 169 -1.05 17.54 -10.13
N GLY A 170 -1.07 17.84 -11.43
CA GLY A 170 -0.08 18.68 -12.10
C GLY A 170 -0.48 20.16 -12.11
N VAL A 171 -0.32 20.83 -10.96
CA VAL A 171 -0.57 22.27 -10.82
C VAL A 171 0.67 23.13 -10.99
N GLU A 172 0.48 24.45 -10.97
CA GLU A 172 1.58 25.41 -10.91
C GLU A 172 2.58 25.01 -9.81
N GLY A 173 3.85 24.86 -10.20
CA GLY A 173 4.93 24.42 -9.32
C GLY A 173 5.06 22.90 -9.13
N VAL A 174 4.09 22.08 -9.55
CA VAL A 174 4.10 20.62 -9.38
C VAL A 174 4.14 19.90 -10.72
N SER A 175 5.27 19.27 -11.03
CA SER A 175 5.36 18.38 -12.19
C SER A 175 4.79 17.00 -11.85
N TYR A 176 3.55 16.73 -12.26
CA TYR A 176 2.91 15.42 -12.05
C TYR A 176 3.83 14.26 -12.43
N ARG A 177 4.38 14.27 -13.65
CA ARG A 177 5.21 13.17 -14.16
C ARG A 177 6.47 12.92 -13.32
N ARG A 178 7.05 13.95 -12.71
CA ARG A 178 8.27 13.84 -11.89
C ARG A 178 8.01 13.55 -10.42
N THR A 179 6.77 13.71 -9.96
CA THR A 179 6.45 13.64 -8.52
C THR A 179 5.52 12.47 -8.19
N ILE A 180 4.78 11.95 -9.16
CA ILE A 180 3.71 10.98 -8.89
C ILE A 180 4.22 9.66 -8.32
N ASN A 181 5.39 9.17 -8.73
CA ASN A 181 5.92 7.90 -8.20
C ASN A 181 6.12 7.96 -6.67
N ASP A 182 6.72 9.05 -6.18
CA ASP A 182 6.88 9.33 -4.74
C ASP A 182 5.53 9.43 -4.02
N ASN A 183 4.51 9.99 -4.70
CA ASN A 183 3.19 10.23 -4.15
C ASN A 183 2.24 9.02 -4.22
N MET A 184 2.60 7.93 -4.91
CA MET A 184 1.78 6.72 -4.91
C MET A 184 1.86 5.99 -3.57
N LEU A 185 0.70 5.64 -3.00
CA LEU A 185 0.57 4.78 -1.83
C LEU A 185 0.05 3.40 -2.24
N VAL A 186 0.91 2.39 -2.20
CA VAL A 186 0.61 1.03 -2.68
C VAL A 186 0.50 0.07 -1.52
N VAL A 187 -0.67 -0.56 -1.38
CA VAL A 187 -1.04 -1.40 -0.24
C VAL A 187 -1.30 -2.83 -0.70
N ALA A 188 -0.58 -3.79 -0.11
CA ALA A 188 -0.81 -5.22 -0.33
C ALA A 188 -1.74 -5.77 0.77
N GLN A 189 -2.93 -6.23 0.38
CA GLN A 189 -3.87 -6.86 1.31
C GLN A 189 -3.48 -8.33 1.53
N ILE A 190 -3.16 -8.64 2.78
CA ILE A 190 -2.74 -9.96 3.26
C ILE A 190 -3.91 -10.61 3.97
N GLU A 191 -4.55 -11.57 3.32
CA GLU A 191 -5.84 -12.10 3.77
C GLU A 191 -6.04 -13.59 3.55
N THR A 192 -4.97 -14.34 3.25
CA THR A 192 -5.00 -15.79 3.22
C THR A 192 -3.83 -16.34 4.05
N PRO A 193 -3.90 -17.60 4.54
CA PRO A 193 -2.75 -18.24 5.18
C PRO A 193 -1.50 -18.29 4.29
N VAL A 194 -1.67 -18.43 2.97
CA VAL A 194 -0.56 -18.42 2.00
C VAL A 194 0.11 -17.05 1.93
N ALA A 195 -0.70 -15.99 1.94
CA ALA A 195 -0.20 -14.61 1.96
C ALA A 195 0.54 -14.31 3.28
N VAL A 196 0.05 -14.81 4.41
CA VAL A 196 0.73 -14.67 5.72
C VAL A 196 2.11 -15.31 5.70
N GLU A 197 2.24 -16.53 5.16
CA GLU A 197 3.53 -17.22 5.06
C GLU A 197 4.49 -16.48 4.08
N SER A 198 3.94 -15.86 3.04
CA SER A 198 4.70 -15.10 2.06
C SER A 198 4.93 -13.63 2.46
N ALA A 199 4.40 -13.17 3.59
CA ALA A 199 4.29 -11.76 3.94
C ALA A 199 5.64 -11.03 3.90
N TYR A 200 6.70 -11.63 4.44
CA TYR A 200 8.02 -10.99 4.42
C TYR A 200 8.60 -10.85 3.01
N ARG A 201 8.33 -11.82 2.13
CA ARG A 201 8.78 -11.76 0.73
C ARG A 201 8.00 -10.69 -0.05
N ILE A 202 6.69 -10.60 0.20
CA ILE A 202 5.80 -9.57 -0.37
C ILE A 202 6.25 -8.18 0.10
N ALA A 203 6.49 -8.00 1.41
CA ALA A 203 6.88 -6.72 1.99
C ALA A 203 8.22 -6.18 1.46
N ARG A 204 9.12 -7.07 1.01
CA ARG A 204 10.42 -6.67 0.44
C ARG A 204 10.35 -6.19 -1.00
N VAL A 205 9.21 -6.33 -1.68
CA VAL A 205 9.05 -5.84 -3.06
C VAL A 205 9.18 -4.31 -3.06
N PRO A 206 10.13 -3.74 -3.84
CA PRO A 206 10.21 -2.29 -4.02
C PRO A 206 8.89 -1.72 -4.52
N GLY A 207 8.47 -0.60 -3.94
CA GLY A 207 7.21 0.04 -4.28
C GLY A 207 5.96 -0.50 -3.57
N ILE A 208 6.06 -1.57 -2.76
CA ILE A 208 5.05 -1.84 -1.73
C ILE A 208 5.34 -0.94 -0.52
N ASP A 209 4.32 -0.23 -0.06
CA ASP A 209 4.43 0.72 1.05
C ASP A 209 3.84 0.17 2.35
N VAL A 210 2.72 -0.55 2.23
CA VAL A 210 1.94 -1.05 3.38
C VAL A 210 1.58 -2.52 3.20
N LEU A 211 1.73 -3.32 4.26
CA LEU A 211 1.07 -4.61 4.39
C LEU A 211 -0.21 -4.46 5.23
N TRP A 212 -1.33 -4.89 4.67
CA TRP A 212 -2.64 -4.69 5.29
C TRP A 212 -3.28 -6.02 5.66
N ALA A 213 -3.35 -6.33 6.96
CA ALA A 213 -3.93 -7.56 7.45
C ALA A 213 -5.46 -7.46 7.47
N SER A 214 -6.14 -8.32 6.71
CA SER A 214 -7.61 -8.32 6.58
C SER A 214 -8.28 -9.33 7.51
N ASN A 215 -9.12 -8.85 8.43
CA ASN A 215 -9.77 -9.67 9.44
C ASN A 215 -10.76 -10.70 8.85
N GLY A 216 -11.71 -10.24 8.01
CA GLY A 216 -12.83 -11.06 7.55
C GLY A 216 -12.41 -12.19 6.62
N ASP A 217 -11.63 -11.87 5.59
CA ASP A 217 -11.18 -12.88 4.63
C ASP A 217 -10.13 -13.81 5.24
N LEU A 218 -9.23 -13.32 6.11
CA LEU A 218 -8.28 -14.21 6.77
C LEU A 218 -8.98 -15.21 7.70
N GLN A 219 -10.04 -14.77 8.40
CA GLN A 219 -10.92 -15.69 9.14
C GLN A 219 -11.53 -16.74 8.18
N ASN A 220 -12.12 -16.30 7.08
CA ASN A 220 -12.76 -17.17 6.10
C ASN A 220 -11.80 -18.22 5.50
N PHE A 221 -10.63 -17.80 5.03
CA PHE A 221 -9.64 -18.69 4.40
C PHE A 221 -8.89 -19.59 5.39
N SER A 222 -8.71 -19.16 6.64
CA SER A 222 -8.04 -19.98 7.65
C SER A 222 -8.98 -20.97 8.35
N GLY A 223 -10.29 -20.66 8.40
CA GLY A 223 -11.26 -21.39 9.20
C GLY A 223 -11.07 -21.21 10.72
N LEU A 224 -10.20 -20.29 11.15
CA LEU A 224 -9.90 -20.04 12.55
C LEU A 224 -10.83 -18.98 13.14
N SER A 225 -11.21 -19.16 14.40
CA SER A 225 -11.97 -18.14 15.13
C SER A 225 -11.10 -16.92 15.44
N THR A 226 -11.69 -15.73 15.43
CA THR A 226 -10.97 -14.44 15.63
C THR A 226 -10.50 -14.21 17.07
N ASP A 227 -10.90 -15.07 18.01
CA ASP A 227 -10.43 -15.13 19.40
C ASP A 227 -9.33 -16.18 19.62
N SER A 228 -8.98 -16.96 18.58
CA SER A 228 -7.98 -18.02 18.71
C SER A 228 -6.55 -17.44 18.72
N PRO A 229 -5.64 -17.98 19.55
CA PRO A 229 -4.22 -17.61 19.51
C PRO A 229 -3.59 -17.78 18.12
N GLU A 230 -3.99 -18.81 17.38
CA GLU A 230 -3.50 -19.09 16.03
C GLU A 230 -3.90 -18.00 15.03
N TRP A 231 -5.13 -17.46 15.16
CA TRP A 231 -5.58 -16.35 14.33
C TRP A 231 -4.80 -15.06 14.65
N HIS A 232 -4.60 -14.76 15.94
CA HIS A 232 -3.78 -13.61 16.35
C HIS A 232 -2.31 -13.74 15.89
N ALA A 233 -1.74 -14.94 15.96
CA ALA A 233 -0.38 -15.20 15.50
C ALA A 233 -0.19 -14.91 14.00
N MET A 234 -1.24 -15.08 13.17
CA MET A 234 -1.17 -14.68 11.76
C MET A 234 -1.04 -13.16 11.60
N PHE A 235 -1.76 -12.36 12.40
CA PHE A 235 -1.62 -10.90 12.38
C PHE A 235 -0.24 -10.46 12.84
N ASP A 236 0.30 -11.09 13.88
CA ASP A 236 1.64 -10.79 14.38
C ASP A 236 2.70 -11.10 13.32
N LYS A 237 2.58 -12.24 12.60
CA LYS A 237 3.45 -12.55 11.46
C LYS A 237 3.43 -11.48 10.37
N VAL A 238 2.25 -10.95 10.02
CA VAL A 238 2.11 -9.88 9.01
C VAL A 238 2.76 -8.59 9.50
N LYS A 239 2.51 -8.21 10.76
CA LYS A 239 3.13 -7.05 11.40
C LYS A 239 4.65 -7.16 11.39
N ASP A 240 5.19 -8.25 11.92
CA ASP A 240 6.63 -8.47 12.03
C ASP A 240 7.30 -8.48 10.65
N ALA A 241 6.65 -9.07 9.64
CA ALA A 241 7.11 -9.04 8.26
C ALA A 241 7.20 -7.61 7.71
N ALA A 242 6.15 -6.80 7.92
CA ALA A 242 6.11 -5.41 7.46
C ALA A 242 7.20 -4.55 8.13
N LEU A 243 7.27 -4.59 9.47
CA LEU A 243 8.23 -3.82 10.25
C LEU A 243 9.68 -4.21 9.91
N ARG A 244 9.95 -5.52 9.82
CA ARG A 244 11.27 -6.04 9.45
C ARG A 244 11.69 -5.62 8.04
N ALA A 245 10.75 -5.48 7.11
CA ALA A 245 11.01 -5.01 5.75
C ALA A 245 11.04 -3.47 5.62
N GLY A 246 10.88 -2.74 6.73
CA GLY A 246 10.84 -1.27 6.73
C GLY A 246 9.58 -0.68 6.10
N LYS A 247 8.49 -1.43 6.11
CA LYS A 247 7.18 -1.05 5.57
C LYS A 247 6.22 -0.64 6.68
N PHE A 248 5.11 -0.03 6.30
CA PHE A 248 4.02 0.22 7.23
C PHE A 248 3.12 -1.01 7.37
N VAL A 249 2.42 -1.11 8.50
CA VAL A 249 1.42 -2.15 8.73
C VAL A 249 0.06 -1.53 9.02
N GLY A 250 -0.99 -2.18 8.51
CA GLY A 250 -2.36 -1.78 8.76
C GLY A 250 -3.29 -2.96 9.06
N SER A 251 -4.52 -2.65 9.47
CA SER A 251 -5.59 -3.61 9.72
C SER A 251 -6.92 -3.15 9.16
N THR A 252 -7.79 -4.09 8.77
CA THR A 252 -9.19 -3.77 8.43
C THR A 252 -10.08 -3.50 9.66
N ASN A 253 -9.50 -3.52 10.87
CA ASN A 253 -10.20 -3.19 12.10
C ASN A 253 -9.55 -1.98 12.77
N ALA A 254 -10.18 -0.80 12.67
CA ALA A 254 -9.70 0.43 13.31
C ALA A 254 -9.55 0.34 14.85
N ASN A 255 -10.13 -0.67 15.51
CA ASN A 255 -9.89 -0.87 16.94
C ASN A 255 -8.42 -1.21 17.24
N TYR A 256 -7.64 -1.67 16.26
CA TYR A 256 -6.21 -1.91 16.40
C TYR A 256 -5.41 -0.62 16.63
N ALA A 257 -6.01 0.55 16.35
CA ALA A 257 -5.42 1.85 16.65
C ALA A 257 -5.46 2.21 18.14
N ARG A 258 -6.29 1.54 18.95
CA ARG A 258 -6.56 1.94 20.34
C ARG A 258 -5.58 1.27 21.32
N THR A 259 -5.13 2.04 22.30
CA THR A 259 -4.44 1.54 23.51
C THR A 259 -5.42 1.39 24.68
N GLY A 260 -4.98 0.78 25.78
CA GLY A 260 -5.76 0.67 27.03
C GLY A 260 -6.60 -0.60 27.16
N ALA A 261 -7.59 -0.59 28.06
CA ALA A 261 -8.31 -1.79 28.52
C ALA A 261 -9.02 -2.61 27.42
N ASN A 262 -9.37 -1.97 26.29
CA ASN A 262 -10.00 -2.59 25.11
C ASN A 262 -9.18 -2.38 23.84
N GLY A 263 -7.90 -2.04 24.01
CA GLY A 263 -6.92 -1.79 22.95
C GLY A 263 -5.85 -2.86 22.93
N ARG A 264 -4.84 -2.67 22.07
CA ARG A 264 -3.69 -3.58 21.96
C ARG A 264 -2.40 -2.89 22.41
N PRO A 265 -1.47 -3.58 23.08
CA PRO A 265 -0.24 -2.97 23.61
C PRO A 265 0.68 -2.44 22.50
N ASP A 266 0.58 -3.00 21.31
CA ASP A 266 1.33 -2.66 20.10
C ASP A 266 0.52 -1.77 19.13
N ALA A 267 -0.49 -1.05 19.60
CA ALA A 267 -1.35 -0.22 18.74
C ALA A 267 -0.58 0.85 17.94
N ALA A 268 0.55 1.33 18.47
CA ALA A 268 1.42 2.30 17.81
C ALA A 268 2.11 1.76 16.55
N ASP A 269 2.21 0.42 16.42
CA ASP A 269 2.76 -0.22 15.23
C ASP A 269 1.78 -0.14 14.06
N TRP A 270 0.47 -0.19 14.32
CA TRP A 270 -0.56 -0.20 13.29
C TRP A 270 -0.91 1.22 12.86
N ARG A 271 -0.77 1.53 11.57
CA ARG A 271 -0.86 2.90 11.06
C ARG A 271 -1.78 3.10 9.87
N PHE A 272 -2.34 2.04 9.29
CA PHE A 272 -3.27 2.13 8.15
C PHE A 272 -4.56 1.36 8.45
N PHE A 273 -5.70 2.03 8.54
CA PHE A 273 -6.95 1.41 9.02
C PHE A 273 -8.13 1.55 8.07
N TYR A 274 -8.90 0.45 7.95
CA TYR A 274 -10.27 0.51 7.41
C TYR A 274 -11.23 1.09 8.47
N GLY A 275 -11.97 2.13 8.10
CA GLY A 275 -12.79 2.90 9.03
C GLY A 275 -11.97 3.72 10.03
N GLY A 276 -12.59 4.06 11.16
CA GLY A 276 -11.99 4.83 12.24
C GLY A 276 -12.62 6.21 12.42
N PRO A 277 -12.11 7.01 13.38
CA PRO A 277 -12.59 8.37 13.60
C PRO A 277 -12.21 9.29 12.45
N SER A 278 -13.04 10.30 12.20
CA SER A 278 -12.69 11.46 11.38
C SER A 278 -11.62 12.32 12.06
N LEU A 279 -10.94 13.15 11.27
CA LEU A 279 -9.84 14.01 11.72
C LEU A 279 -10.28 15.13 12.67
N ASP A 280 -11.54 15.55 12.57
CA ASP A 280 -12.10 16.72 13.25
C ASP A 280 -13.38 16.41 14.03
N GLY A 281 -13.67 15.12 14.25
CA GLY A 281 -14.87 14.67 14.98
C GLY A 281 -16.15 14.69 14.15
N TYR A 282 -16.08 15.00 12.84
CA TYR A 282 -17.18 14.85 11.90
C TYR A 282 -17.89 13.51 12.06
N GLN A 283 -19.22 13.54 12.09
CA GLN A 283 -20.08 12.35 12.15
C GLN A 283 -20.89 12.29 10.86
N PRO A 284 -20.64 11.28 10.00
CA PRO A 284 -21.42 11.08 8.79
C PRO A 284 -22.91 11.00 9.12
N ARG A 285 -23.74 11.65 8.31
CA ARG A 285 -25.19 11.49 8.44
C ARG A 285 -25.51 10.01 8.26
N ARG A 286 -26.28 9.43 9.19
CA ARG A 286 -26.83 8.09 9.00
C ARG A 286 -27.73 8.13 7.78
N ARG A 287 -27.30 7.52 6.68
CA ARG A 287 -28.09 7.30 5.47
C ARG A 287 -28.70 5.91 5.51
#